data_AF-A0A8S3PYK3-F1
#
_entry.id   AF-A0A8S3PYK3-F1
#
_cell.length_a   1.000
_cell.length_b   1.000
_cell.length_c   1.000
_cell.angle_alpha   90.00
_cell.angle_beta   90.00
_cell.angle_gamma   90.00
#
_symmetry.space_group_name_H-M   'P 1'
#
loop_
_entity.id
_entity.type
_entity.pdbx_description
1 polymer ?
#
loop_
_entity_poly.entity_id
_entity_poly.type
_entity_poly.pdbx_seq_one_letter_code
_entity_poly.pdbx_strand_id
1 'polypeptide(L)'
;MEMLPVVFLLFVSSTVFANVQISEFFPFGSGTKDTLLHPNDDGSSPVQNISVVFEFFSEHRKQLFVNTNGLVSFKNSISKFTPKPFPNIGALVVLAPFWADIDTSGCYSTCNIWYRESMEPRNTFQAVLITDSKSAFVIYNYNKIEWIASSDIPAQVGFNMGDDIHFYSVEGSRTSQIINLPNLSNVGYPGKFVFRVDLRDIRPAPTPGDPGQCFLKAADIVFVVDMSLSIDIHSLKDLMSDVISELPINDMEC
;
A
#
# COMPACT_ATOMS: atom_id res chain seq x y z
N MET A 1 28.24 -47.98 -25.77
CA MET A 1 28.17 -47.12 -24.58
C MET A 1 28.26 -45.69 -25.09
N GLU A 2 27.11 -45.13 -25.49
CA GLU A 2 27.05 -43.76 -26.02
C GLU A 2 26.80 -42.79 -24.88
N MET A 3 27.66 -41.77 -24.77
CA MET A 3 27.47 -40.65 -23.84
C MET A 3 26.48 -39.66 -24.45
N LEU A 4 25.34 -39.48 -23.78
CA LEU A 4 24.45 -38.34 -24.04
C LEU A 4 25.07 -37.05 -23.49
N PRO A 5 25.04 -35.93 -24.24
CA PRO A 5 25.59 -34.67 -23.77
C PRO A 5 24.69 -34.05 -22.71
N VAL A 6 25.28 -33.71 -21.55
CA VAL A 6 24.63 -32.93 -20.50
C VAL A 6 24.59 -31.47 -20.94
N VAL A 7 23.42 -30.99 -21.33
CA VAL A 7 23.20 -29.57 -21.64
C VAL A 7 22.96 -28.82 -20.34
N PHE A 8 23.93 -28.01 -19.91
CA PHE A 8 23.74 -27.04 -18.83
C PHE A 8 22.96 -25.83 -19.38
N LEU A 9 21.68 -25.74 -19.05
CA LEU A 9 20.88 -24.53 -19.24
C LEU A 9 21.26 -23.51 -18.15
N LEU A 10 22.10 -22.54 -18.50
CA LEU A 10 22.34 -21.35 -17.69
C LEU A 10 21.09 -20.46 -17.73
N PHE A 11 20.26 -20.55 -16.69
CA PHE A 11 19.22 -19.54 -16.45
C PHE A 11 19.89 -18.25 -15.98
N VAL A 12 20.11 -17.32 -16.92
CA VAL A 12 20.43 -15.93 -16.59
C VAL A 12 19.13 -15.31 -16.10
N SER A 13 18.92 -15.28 -14.78
CA SER A 13 17.86 -14.48 -14.17
C SER A 13 18.21 -13.01 -14.39
N SER A 14 17.68 -12.42 -15.45
CA SER A 14 17.69 -10.97 -15.61
C SER A 14 16.76 -10.40 -14.55
N THR A 15 17.33 -9.90 -13.44
CA THR A 15 16.59 -9.05 -12.51
C THR A 15 16.16 -7.80 -13.27
N VAL A 16 14.90 -7.77 -13.71
CA VAL A 16 14.29 -6.56 -14.24
C VAL A 16 14.02 -5.67 -13.02
N PHE A 17 14.82 -4.63 -12.83
CA PHE A 17 14.48 -3.58 -11.89
C PHE A 17 13.33 -2.77 -12.50
N ALA A 18 12.10 -3.04 -12.05
CA ALA A 18 10.97 -2.20 -12.38
C ALA A 18 11.11 -0.88 -11.60
N ASN A 19 10.98 0.26 -12.30
CA ASN A 19 10.85 1.55 -11.63
C ASN A 19 9.48 1.63 -10.96
N VAL A 20 9.41 2.28 -9.80
CA VAL A 20 8.14 2.58 -9.11
C VAL A 20 7.25 3.38 -10.06
N GLN A 21 6.06 2.86 -10.34
CA GLN A 21 5.11 3.50 -11.26
C GLN A 21 4.39 4.65 -10.55
N ILE A 22 3.95 5.68 -11.30
CA ILE A 22 3.23 6.84 -10.73
C ILE A 22 1.95 6.43 -9.99
N SER A 23 1.34 5.31 -10.38
CA SER A 23 0.16 4.72 -9.71
C SER A 23 0.44 4.18 -8.31
N GLU A 24 1.71 3.98 -7.94
CA GLU A 24 2.12 3.56 -6.59
C GLU A 24 2.32 4.76 -5.65
N PHE A 25 2.33 5.99 -6.18
CA PHE A 25 2.42 7.22 -5.40
C PHE A 25 1.04 7.60 -4.86
N PHE A 26 1.00 8.32 -3.73
CA PHE A 26 -0.21 9.02 -3.34
C PHE A 26 -0.58 10.03 -4.43
N PRO A 27 -1.87 10.16 -4.80
CA PRO A 27 -2.31 11.25 -5.65
C PRO A 27 -1.87 12.58 -5.04
N PHE A 28 -1.36 13.47 -5.89
CA PHE A 28 -0.85 14.77 -5.49
C PHE A 28 -1.30 15.87 -6.45
N GLY A 29 -1.25 17.12 -5.98
CA GLY A 29 -1.53 18.31 -6.79
C GLY A 29 -2.89 18.95 -6.53
N SER A 30 -3.26 19.92 -7.36
CA SER A 30 -4.44 20.79 -7.16
C SER A 30 -5.80 20.06 -7.18
N GLY A 31 -5.85 18.84 -7.73
CA GLY A 31 -7.05 17.99 -7.70
C GLY A 31 -7.23 17.21 -6.40
N THR A 32 -6.32 17.39 -5.43
CA THR A 32 -6.33 16.71 -4.14
C THR A 32 -6.41 17.72 -3.00
N LYS A 33 -6.42 17.24 -1.75
CA LYS A 33 -6.36 18.10 -0.54
C LYS A 33 -4.95 18.60 -0.20
N ASP A 34 -4.03 18.55 -1.16
CA ASP A 34 -2.68 19.03 -0.97
C ASP A 34 -2.63 20.54 -0.80
N THR A 35 -1.68 20.98 0.01
CA THR A 35 -1.30 22.39 0.09
C THR A 35 -0.14 22.65 -0.86
N LEU A 36 -0.27 23.70 -1.69
CA LEU A 36 0.85 24.21 -2.47
C LEU A 36 1.76 25.01 -1.56
N LEU A 37 3.04 24.64 -1.51
CA LEU A 37 4.04 25.49 -0.90
C LEU A 37 4.20 26.76 -1.76
N HIS A 38 4.15 27.93 -1.12
CA HIS A 38 4.28 29.20 -1.82
C HIS A 38 5.62 29.27 -2.56
N PRO A 39 5.62 29.51 -3.89
CA PRO A 39 6.84 29.56 -4.68
C PRO A 39 7.81 30.63 -4.16
N ASN A 40 9.03 30.21 -3.88
CA ASN A 40 10.14 31.06 -3.48
C ASN A 40 11.48 30.36 -3.79
N ASP A 41 12.56 31.11 -3.63
CA ASP A 41 13.93 30.61 -3.79
C ASP A 41 14.33 29.80 -2.53
N ASP A 42 14.48 30.49 -1.40
CA ASP A 42 14.86 29.90 -0.11
C ASP A 42 13.79 30.11 0.97
N GLY A 43 12.92 29.11 1.17
CA GLY A 43 11.83 29.24 2.12
C GLY A 43 11.20 27.94 2.56
N SER A 44 10.20 28.08 3.44
CA SER A 44 9.49 26.96 4.02
C SER A 44 8.00 27.24 4.16
N SER A 45 7.23 26.18 4.37
CA SER A 45 5.86 26.28 4.86
C SER A 45 5.83 26.96 6.24
N PRO A 46 4.66 27.46 6.67
CA PRO A 46 4.37 27.59 8.10
C PRO A 46 4.58 26.26 8.84
N VAL A 47 4.67 26.29 10.17
CA VAL A 47 4.74 25.06 10.97
C VAL A 47 3.52 24.18 10.70
N GLN A 48 3.77 22.93 10.37
CA GLN A 48 2.74 21.92 10.18
C GLN A 48 2.64 21.10 11.46
N ASN A 49 1.50 21.18 12.16
CA ASN A 49 1.21 20.29 13.28
C ASN A 49 0.66 18.98 12.72
N ILE A 50 1.33 17.86 12.98
CA ILE A 50 0.87 16.53 12.58
C ILE A 50 0.03 15.90 13.68
N SER A 51 -0.99 15.15 13.26
CA SER A 51 -2.02 14.55 14.11
C SER A 51 -1.49 13.35 14.89
N VAL A 52 -0.54 12.62 14.32
CA VAL A 52 0.11 11.45 14.93
C VAL A 52 1.56 11.77 15.26
N VAL A 53 2.06 11.29 16.40
CA VAL A 53 3.47 11.45 16.77
C VAL A 53 4.34 10.72 15.76
N PHE A 54 5.28 11.45 15.16
CA PHE A 54 6.30 10.89 14.29
C PHE A 54 7.59 10.68 15.08
N GLU A 55 7.97 9.41 15.29
CA GLU A 55 9.22 9.05 15.95
C GLU A 55 10.39 9.20 14.99
N PHE A 56 11.29 10.15 15.26
CA PHE A 56 12.47 10.39 14.41
C PHE A 56 13.74 10.41 15.23
N PHE A 57 14.62 9.43 15.02
CA PHE A 57 15.83 9.21 15.83
C PHE A 57 15.53 9.19 17.34
N SER A 58 14.49 8.44 17.74
CA SER A 58 14.01 8.30 19.13
C SER A 58 13.47 9.58 19.77
N GLU A 59 13.20 10.61 18.98
CA GLU A 59 12.60 11.85 19.43
C GLU A 59 11.16 11.97 18.91
N HIS A 60 10.24 12.29 19.82
CA HIS A 60 8.84 12.51 19.51
C HIS A 60 8.65 13.83 18.75
N ARG A 61 8.23 13.77 17.48
CA ARG A 61 7.90 14.97 16.68
C ARG A 61 6.40 15.08 16.49
N LYS A 62 5.86 16.29 16.71
CA LYS A 62 4.49 16.68 16.35
C LYS A 62 4.43 17.85 15.38
N GLN A 63 5.60 18.31 14.94
CA GLN A 63 5.74 19.49 14.10
C GLN A 63 6.80 19.25 13.03
N LEU A 64 6.54 19.76 11.84
CA LEU A 64 7.50 19.78 10.74
C LEU A 64 7.32 21.02 9.86
N PHE A 65 8.29 21.27 8.99
CA PHE A 65 8.25 22.28 7.94
C PHE A 65 8.63 21.63 6.61
N VAL A 66 7.96 22.01 5.53
CA VAL A 66 8.31 21.61 4.15
C VAL A 66 9.07 22.76 3.52
N ASN A 67 10.24 22.49 2.92
CA ASN A 67 11.15 23.51 2.42
C ASN A 67 11.28 23.44 0.89
N THR A 68 11.47 24.58 0.22
CA THR A 68 11.52 24.68 -1.26
C THR A 68 12.67 23.90 -1.88
N ASN A 69 13.77 23.76 -1.15
CA ASN A 69 14.94 22.97 -1.55
C ASN A 69 14.76 21.44 -1.42
N GLY A 70 13.54 20.96 -1.17
CA GLY A 70 13.21 19.53 -1.06
C GLY A 70 13.57 18.89 0.29
N LEU A 71 13.72 19.70 1.35
CA LEU A 71 13.90 19.23 2.72
C LEU A 71 12.57 19.22 3.49
N VAL A 72 12.44 18.28 4.43
CA VAL A 72 11.50 18.38 5.55
C VAL A 72 12.31 18.58 6.83
N SER A 73 11.99 19.60 7.63
CA SER A 73 12.71 19.90 8.88
C SER A 73 11.80 19.76 10.10
N PHE A 74 12.36 19.35 11.24
CA PHE A 74 11.58 19.04 12.46
C PHE A 74 11.80 20.04 13.60
N LYS A 75 12.75 20.96 13.48
CA LYS A 75 13.08 21.95 14.55
C LYS A 75 12.74 23.37 14.14
N ASN A 76 13.27 23.83 13.00
CA ASN A 76 13.14 25.21 12.53
C ASN A 76 12.83 25.23 11.03
N SER A 77 12.21 26.32 10.56
CA SER A 77 12.23 26.66 9.14
C SER A 77 13.67 26.86 8.66
N ILE A 78 13.93 26.51 7.41
CA ILE A 78 15.25 26.64 6.79
C ILE A 78 15.16 27.74 5.73
N SER A 79 15.90 28.83 5.93
CA SER A 79 15.95 29.99 5.02
C SER A 79 17.24 30.05 4.19
N LYS A 80 17.94 28.92 4.09
CA LYS A 80 19.31 28.87 3.59
C LYS A 80 19.63 27.56 2.87
N PHE A 81 20.06 27.70 1.62
CA PHE A 81 21.27 27.10 1.03
C PHE A 81 21.14 25.80 0.23
N THR A 82 21.86 25.87 -0.89
CA THR A 82 22.72 24.87 -1.53
C THR A 82 23.02 23.63 -0.67
N PRO A 83 22.83 22.41 -1.23
CA PRO A 83 23.04 21.14 -0.53
C PRO A 83 24.44 20.99 0.06
N LYS A 84 24.49 20.46 1.30
CA LYS A 84 25.74 20.03 1.94
C LYS A 84 25.72 18.53 2.18
N PRO A 85 26.86 17.82 2.03
CA PRO A 85 26.92 16.40 2.31
C PRO A 85 26.67 16.14 3.79
N PHE A 86 25.90 15.10 4.10
CA PHE A 86 25.80 14.60 5.47
C PHE A 86 27.16 14.06 5.95
N PRO A 87 27.52 14.25 7.23
CA PRO A 87 26.77 14.91 8.30
C PRO A 87 27.02 16.43 8.43
N ASN A 88 27.65 17.09 7.44
CA ASN A 88 28.14 18.48 7.51
C ASN A 88 27.04 19.55 7.36
N ILE A 89 25.91 19.35 8.03
CA ILE A 89 24.70 20.19 7.96
C ILE A 89 24.41 20.92 9.28
N GLY A 90 25.31 20.81 10.26
CA GLY A 90 25.17 21.43 11.58
C GLY A 90 24.12 20.75 12.44
N ALA A 91 23.34 21.54 13.19
CA ALA A 91 22.33 21.03 14.13
C ALA A 91 20.94 20.80 13.48
N LEU A 92 20.87 20.79 12.15
CA LEU A 92 19.65 20.56 11.41
C LEU A 92 19.14 19.13 11.66
N VAL A 93 17.83 19.01 11.92
CA VAL A 93 17.13 17.73 12.02
C VAL A 93 16.18 17.67 10.85
N VAL A 94 16.60 16.98 9.79
CA VAL A 94 15.94 17.01 8.48
C VAL A 94 15.80 15.62 7.88
N LEU A 95 14.77 15.47 7.06
CA LEU A 95 14.61 14.42 6.08
C LEU A 95 14.87 15.04 4.71
N ALA A 96 15.76 14.43 3.92
CA ALA A 96 16.14 14.92 2.59
C ALA A 96 15.84 13.84 1.54
N PRO A 97 14.57 13.70 1.08
CA PRO A 97 14.26 12.79 -0.02
C PRO A 97 15.04 13.19 -1.28
N PHE A 98 15.16 14.50 -1.50
CA PHE A 98 15.92 15.10 -2.58
C PHE A 98 16.28 16.55 -2.20
N TRP A 99 17.53 16.80 -1.81
CA TRP A 99 17.99 18.15 -1.46
C TRP A 99 18.78 18.75 -2.62
N ALA A 100 18.20 19.79 -3.21
CA ALA A 100 18.82 20.57 -4.29
C ALA A 100 18.59 22.07 -4.03
N ASP A 101 19.38 22.90 -4.71
CA ASP A 101 19.19 24.35 -4.74
C ASP A 101 18.05 24.64 -5.74
N ILE A 102 16.80 24.59 -5.26
CA ILE A 102 15.61 24.64 -6.11
C ILE A 102 14.95 26.02 -5.97
N ASP A 103 15.13 26.85 -6.98
CA ASP A 103 14.38 28.10 -7.11
C ASP A 103 13.01 27.86 -7.76
N THR A 104 11.94 27.94 -6.97
CA THR A 104 10.57 27.81 -7.47
C THR A 104 9.95 29.15 -7.89
N SER A 105 10.61 30.29 -7.62
CA SER A 105 10.07 31.64 -7.84
C SER A 105 9.83 31.96 -9.32
N GLY A 106 10.61 31.39 -10.23
CA GLY A 106 10.48 31.61 -11.68
C GLY A 106 9.46 30.73 -12.39
N CYS A 107 8.88 29.73 -11.71
CA CYS A 107 8.12 28.66 -12.35
C CYS A 107 6.82 28.30 -11.62
N TYR A 108 6.04 29.33 -11.26
CA TYR A 108 4.76 29.27 -10.50
C TYR A 108 3.77 28.16 -10.87
N SER A 109 3.74 27.67 -12.12
CA SER A 109 2.83 26.60 -12.56
C SER A 109 3.51 25.25 -12.80
N THR A 110 4.85 25.18 -12.83
CA THR A 110 5.62 24.00 -13.26
C THR A 110 6.58 23.47 -12.20
N CYS A 111 6.93 24.26 -11.18
CA CYS A 111 7.79 23.85 -10.06
C CYS A 111 6.99 23.82 -8.75
N ASN A 112 6.01 22.93 -8.68
CA ASN A 112 5.11 22.86 -7.53
C ASN A 112 5.63 21.87 -6.49
N ILE A 113 5.65 22.30 -5.23
CA ILE A 113 5.90 21.43 -4.08
C ILE A 113 4.59 21.28 -3.32
N TRP A 114 4.01 20.09 -3.40
CA TRP A 114 2.75 19.73 -2.76
C TRP A 114 3.01 18.94 -1.49
N TYR A 115 2.23 19.21 -0.45
CA TYR A 115 2.31 18.47 0.79
C TYR A 115 0.95 18.36 1.48
N ARG A 116 0.75 17.25 2.18
CA ARG A 116 -0.37 17.02 3.10
C ARG A 116 0.00 16.00 4.18
N GLU A 117 -0.69 16.09 5.30
CA GLU A 117 -0.90 14.92 6.16
C GLU A 117 -2.09 14.14 5.60
N SER A 118 -1.89 12.87 5.22
CA SER A 118 -2.97 12.00 4.78
C SER A 118 -3.39 11.04 5.90
N MET A 119 -4.68 11.06 6.23
CA MET A 119 -5.35 10.09 7.11
C MET A 119 -6.30 9.19 6.30
N GLU A 120 -6.04 9.04 5.00
CA GLU A 120 -6.87 8.21 4.13
C GLU A 120 -6.87 6.76 4.61
N PRO A 121 -8.05 6.14 4.76
CA PRO A 121 -8.19 4.72 5.06
C PRO A 121 -7.33 3.88 4.12
N ARG A 122 -6.46 3.05 4.68
CA ARG A 122 -5.56 2.19 3.89
C ARG A 122 -5.70 0.73 4.29
N ASN A 123 -6.02 -0.09 3.30
CA ASN A 123 -5.99 -1.52 3.44
C ASN A 123 -4.55 -2.00 3.18
N THR A 124 -4.00 -2.81 4.09
CA THR A 124 -2.65 -3.38 3.98
C THR A 124 -2.72 -4.89 4.15
N PHE A 125 -2.41 -5.60 3.06
CA PHE A 125 -2.45 -7.05 3.00
C PHE A 125 -1.42 -7.61 2.02
N GLN A 126 -1.09 -8.88 2.17
CA GLN A 126 -0.09 -9.57 1.37
C GLN A 126 -0.60 -10.95 0.99
N ALA A 127 -0.36 -11.36 -0.25
CA ALA A 127 -0.52 -12.73 -0.70
C ALA A 127 0.86 -13.38 -0.91
N VAL A 128 1.05 -14.59 -0.41
CA VAL A 128 2.28 -15.37 -0.60
C VAL A 128 1.93 -16.72 -1.21
N LEU A 129 2.49 -17.03 -2.36
CA LEU A 129 2.36 -18.32 -3.03
C LEU A 129 3.63 -19.12 -2.74
N ILE A 130 3.47 -20.35 -2.27
CA ILE A 130 4.57 -21.21 -1.85
C ILE A 130 4.38 -22.58 -2.48
N THR A 131 5.43 -23.14 -3.08
CA THR A 131 5.41 -24.53 -3.55
C THR A 131 6.76 -25.24 -3.36
N ASP A 132 6.70 -26.56 -3.17
CA ASP A 132 7.85 -27.47 -3.12
C ASP A 132 7.83 -28.51 -4.27
N SER A 133 7.20 -28.15 -5.40
CA SER A 133 6.88 -29.01 -6.55
C SER A 133 5.86 -30.15 -6.31
N LYS A 134 5.53 -30.47 -5.05
CA LYS A 134 4.58 -31.53 -4.68
C LYS A 134 3.33 -31.00 -3.98
N SER A 135 3.46 -29.90 -3.29
CA SER A 135 2.42 -29.21 -2.54
C SER A 135 2.49 -27.73 -2.86
N ALA A 136 1.34 -27.07 -2.82
CA ALA A 136 1.21 -25.65 -3.09
C ALA A 136 0.32 -25.01 -2.04
N PHE A 137 0.73 -23.86 -1.55
CA PHE A 137 0.03 -23.13 -0.51
C PHE A 137 -0.08 -21.66 -0.87
N VAL A 138 -1.17 -21.04 -0.44
CA VAL A 138 -1.37 -19.60 -0.50
C VAL A 138 -1.57 -19.10 0.92
N ILE A 139 -0.82 -18.05 1.28
CA ILE A 139 -0.96 -17.33 2.54
C ILE A 139 -1.56 -15.95 2.24
N TYR A 140 -2.62 -15.58 2.93
CA TYR A 140 -3.07 -14.19 3.02
C TYR A 140 -2.70 -13.65 4.39
N ASN A 141 -1.94 -12.55 4.42
CA ASN A 141 -1.63 -11.78 5.63
C ASN A 141 -2.40 -10.46 5.56
N TYR A 142 -3.19 -10.16 6.57
CA TYR A 142 -3.93 -8.92 6.75
C TYR A 142 -3.41 -8.19 7.96
N ASN A 143 -2.93 -6.96 7.75
CA ASN A 143 -2.49 -6.09 8.85
C ASN A 143 -3.61 -5.13 9.24
N LYS A 144 -4.16 -4.40 8.27
CA LYS A 144 -5.18 -3.38 8.51
C LYS A 144 -6.18 -3.37 7.35
N ILE A 145 -7.48 -3.34 7.65
CA ILE A 145 -8.56 -3.14 6.68
C ILE A 145 -9.46 -2.03 7.24
N GLU A 146 -9.54 -0.90 6.55
CA GLU A 146 -10.23 0.32 7.00
C GLU A 146 -11.44 0.66 6.12
N TRP A 147 -11.51 0.11 4.91
CA TRP A 147 -12.63 0.25 4.01
C TRP A 147 -12.89 -1.08 3.30
N ILE A 148 -14.14 -1.36 2.96
CA ILE A 148 -14.55 -2.67 2.44
C ILE A 148 -15.00 -2.63 0.99
N ALA A 149 -15.19 -1.46 0.40
CA ALA A 149 -15.63 -1.30 -0.97
C ALA A 149 -15.26 0.09 -1.48
N SER A 150 -15.12 0.21 -2.80
CA SER A 150 -15.12 1.49 -3.50
C SER A 150 -16.49 1.87 -4.09
N SER A 151 -17.50 0.99 -3.94
CA SER A 151 -18.90 1.16 -4.36
C SER A 151 -19.83 0.40 -3.39
N ASP A 152 -21.10 0.19 -3.73
CA ASP A 152 -22.06 -0.52 -2.87
C ASP A 152 -21.82 -2.04 -2.76
N ILE A 153 -20.80 -2.58 -3.43
CA ILE A 153 -20.48 -4.01 -3.41
C ILE A 153 -19.25 -4.25 -2.52
N PRO A 154 -19.40 -4.90 -1.35
CA PRO A 154 -18.26 -5.25 -0.51
C PRO A 154 -17.25 -6.13 -1.24
N ALA A 155 -15.98 -5.96 -0.88
CA ALA A 155 -14.85 -6.69 -1.42
C ALA A 155 -15.03 -8.20 -1.22
N GLN A 156 -14.34 -8.95 -2.07
CA GLN A 156 -14.38 -10.40 -2.09
C GLN A 156 -12.98 -10.96 -1.90
N VAL A 157 -12.86 -11.96 -1.04
CA VAL A 157 -11.61 -12.69 -0.78
C VAL A 157 -11.86 -14.18 -0.97
N GLY A 158 -10.98 -14.83 -1.72
CA GLY A 158 -11.15 -16.23 -2.04
C GLY A 158 -10.24 -16.72 -3.15
N PHE A 159 -10.67 -17.80 -3.78
CA PHE A 159 -10.05 -18.46 -4.92
C PHE A 159 -11.14 -18.77 -5.95
N ASN A 160 -10.84 -18.61 -7.23
CA ASN A 160 -11.72 -19.00 -8.32
C ASN A 160 -10.89 -19.72 -9.39
N MET A 161 -11.31 -20.93 -9.78
CA MET A 161 -10.65 -21.70 -10.83
C MET A 161 -11.07 -21.25 -12.24
N GLY A 162 -12.16 -20.49 -12.35
CA GLY A 162 -12.68 -19.99 -13.64
C GLY A 162 -13.47 -21.04 -14.42
N ASP A 163 -13.98 -22.07 -13.76
CA ASP A 163 -14.81 -23.13 -14.36
C ASP A 163 -16.24 -23.18 -13.81
N ASP A 164 -16.67 -22.10 -13.14
CA ASP A 164 -17.99 -21.91 -12.51
C ASP A 164 -18.37 -22.92 -11.42
N ILE A 165 -17.47 -23.86 -11.09
CA ILE A 165 -17.73 -24.95 -10.16
C ILE A 165 -16.80 -24.84 -8.96
N HIS A 166 -15.50 -24.70 -9.19
CA HIS A 166 -14.49 -24.74 -8.13
C HIS A 166 -14.09 -23.34 -7.71
N PHE A 167 -14.57 -22.95 -6.53
CA PHE A 167 -14.20 -21.71 -5.88
C PHE A 167 -14.18 -21.91 -4.36
N TYR A 168 -13.51 -21.00 -3.68
CA TYR A 168 -13.56 -20.90 -2.22
C TYR A 168 -13.71 -19.44 -1.84
N SER A 169 -14.64 -19.14 -0.95
CA SER A 169 -14.84 -17.79 -0.41
C SER A 169 -14.48 -17.79 1.07
N VAL A 170 -13.65 -16.83 1.48
CA VAL A 170 -13.36 -16.62 2.90
C VAL A 170 -14.65 -16.17 3.61
N GLU A 171 -14.81 -16.58 4.86
CA GLU A 171 -15.96 -16.17 5.68
C GLU A 171 -16.03 -14.63 5.77
N GLY A 172 -17.24 -14.08 5.67
CA GLY A 172 -17.48 -12.63 5.67
C GLY A 172 -17.21 -11.92 4.33
N SER A 173 -16.67 -12.61 3.33
CA SER A 173 -16.50 -12.11 1.96
C SER A 173 -17.83 -11.65 1.35
N ARG A 174 -17.81 -10.52 0.62
CA ARG A 174 -19.00 -9.82 0.10
C ARG A 174 -20.00 -9.35 1.16
N THR A 175 -19.57 -9.23 2.42
CA THR A 175 -20.37 -8.67 3.52
C THR A 175 -19.58 -7.61 4.28
N SER A 176 -20.24 -6.87 5.18
CA SER A 176 -19.57 -5.92 6.07
C SER A 176 -18.57 -6.56 7.03
N GLN A 177 -18.65 -7.87 7.26
CA GLN A 177 -17.75 -8.60 8.13
C GLN A 177 -16.32 -8.72 7.58
N ILE A 178 -16.10 -8.45 6.29
CA ILE A 178 -14.77 -8.49 5.67
C ILE A 178 -13.79 -7.48 6.30
N ILE A 179 -14.29 -6.44 6.97
CA ILE A 179 -13.48 -5.51 7.76
C ILE A 179 -12.67 -6.23 8.87
N ASN A 180 -13.14 -7.40 9.33
CA ASN A 180 -12.56 -8.14 10.45
C ASN A 180 -11.42 -9.07 10.06
N LEU A 181 -11.02 -9.16 8.79
CA LEU A 181 -9.93 -10.05 8.35
C LEU A 181 -8.64 -9.95 9.19
N PRO A 182 -8.17 -8.76 9.65
CA PRO A 182 -7.03 -8.67 10.56
C PRO A 182 -7.19 -9.38 11.91
N ASN A 183 -8.42 -9.65 12.34
CA ASN A 183 -8.75 -10.28 13.62
C ASN A 183 -9.15 -11.76 13.47
N LEU A 184 -9.35 -12.23 12.24
CA LEU A 184 -9.77 -13.59 11.93
C LEU A 184 -8.57 -14.45 11.49
N SER A 185 -8.73 -15.77 11.52
CA SER A 185 -7.71 -16.72 11.06
C SER A 185 -8.30 -18.12 10.89
N ASN A 186 -7.75 -18.89 9.94
CA ASN A 186 -8.00 -20.34 9.86
C ASN A 186 -6.85 -21.19 10.45
N VAL A 187 -5.77 -20.57 10.92
CA VAL A 187 -4.59 -21.25 11.50
C VAL A 187 -4.26 -20.77 12.92
N GLY A 188 -5.15 -20.00 13.54
CA GLY A 188 -4.99 -19.53 14.93
C GLY A 188 -4.06 -18.33 15.11
N TYR A 189 -3.65 -17.67 14.03
CA TYR A 189 -2.83 -16.45 14.06
C TYR A 189 -3.63 -15.30 13.44
N PRO A 190 -4.11 -14.31 14.23
CA PRO A 190 -4.91 -13.20 13.73
C PRO A 190 -4.31 -12.54 12.48
N GLY A 191 -5.15 -12.31 11.48
CA GLY A 191 -4.76 -11.73 10.19
C GLY A 191 -4.09 -12.71 9.24
N LYS A 192 -3.81 -13.96 9.65
CA LYS A 192 -3.15 -14.96 8.81
C LYS A 192 -4.14 -16.03 8.40
N PHE A 193 -4.21 -16.24 7.09
CA PHE A 193 -4.92 -17.34 6.47
C PHE A 193 -3.96 -18.17 5.63
N VAL A 194 -4.00 -19.48 5.76
CA VAL A 194 -3.16 -20.39 4.98
C VAL A 194 -4.04 -21.46 4.35
N PHE A 195 -3.92 -21.61 3.05
CA PHE A 195 -4.70 -22.55 2.26
C PHE A 195 -3.77 -23.48 1.50
N ARG A 196 -4.11 -24.77 1.47
CA ARG A 196 -3.50 -25.73 0.56
C ARG A 196 -4.27 -25.71 -0.77
N VAL A 197 -3.54 -25.55 -1.88
CA VAL A 197 -4.11 -25.25 -3.20
C VAL A 197 -3.63 -26.20 -4.32
N ASP A 198 -2.79 -27.20 -4.02
CA ASP A 198 -2.37 -28.23 -4.99
C ASP A 198 -3.42 -29.33 -5.25
N LEU A 199 -4.55 -29.28 -4.54
CA LEU A 199 -5.66 -30.22 -4.65
C LEU A 199 -6.82 -29.60 -5.43
N ARG A 200 -7.75 -30.44 -5.90
CA ARG A 200 -8.97 -29.99 -6.59
C ARG A 200 -9.86 -29.11 -5.70
N ASP A 201 -9.92 -29.43 -4.40
CA ASP A 201 -10.62 -28.61 -3.41
C ASP A 201 -9.63 -27.77 -2.62
N ILE A 202 -9.94 -26.49 -2.44
CA ILE A 202 -9.20 -25.61 -1.53
C ILE A 202 -9.48 -26.03 -0.09
N ARG A 203 -8.42 -26.25 0.70
CA ARG A 203 -8.54 -26.64 2.10
C ARG A 203 -7.75 -25.69 3.00
N PRO A 204 -8.19 -25.44 4.24
CA PRO A 204 -7.32 -24.86 5.25
C PRO A 204 -6.03 -25.67 5.32
N ALA A 205 -4.90 -24.98 5.41
CA ALA A 205 -3.65 -25.67 5.65
C ALA A 205 -3.71 -26.31 7.04
N PRO A 206 -3.14 -27.51 7.19
CA PRO A 206 -3.10 -28.15 8.50
C PRO A 206 -2.37 -27.28 9.50
N THR A 207 -2.82 -27.32 10.75
CA THR A 207 -2.21 -26.64 11.90
C THR A 207 -1.31 -27.58 12.71
N PRO A 208 -0.19 -27.11 13.29
CA PRO A 208 0.71 -27.97 14.06
C PRO A 208 -0.07 -28.74 15.14
N GLY A 209 -0.24 -30.06 14.95
CA GLY A 209 -1.09 -30.90 15.81
C GLY A 209 -2.10 -31.77 15.06
N ASP A 210 -2.39 -31.48 13.78
CA ASP A 210 -3.31 -32.28 12.97
C ASP A 210 -2.71 -33.67 12.63
N PRO A 211 -3.30 -34.79 13.12
CA PRO A 211 -2.77 -36.11 12.86
C PRO A 211 -2.85 -36.48 11.38
N GLY A 212 -1.73 -36.89 10.79
CA GLY A 212 -1.69 -37.41 9.41
C GLY A 212 -1.71 -36.36 8.30
N GLN A 213 -1.57 -35.07 8.61
CA GLN A 213 -1.52 -34.02 7.59
C GLN A 213 -0.08 -33.54 7.31
N CYS A 214 0.23 -33.30 6.03
CA CYS A 214 1.52 -32.77 5.61
C CYS A 214 1.59 -31.26 5.84
N PHE A 215 2.64 -30.82 6.55
CA PHE A 215 2.96 -29.42 6.77
C PHE A 215 4.11 -29.00 5.86
N LEU A 216 4.12 -27.73 5.44
CA LEU A 216 5.29 -27.14 4.77
C LEU A 216 6.49 -27.22 5.71
N LYS A 217 7.51 -27.99 5.32
CA LYS A 217 8.80 -28.05 6.03
C LYS A 217 9.86 -27.15 5.39
N ALA A 218 9.78 -26.93 4.08
CA ALA A 218 10.64 -26.04 3.31
C ALA A 218 9.90 -25.65 2.01
N ALA A 219 10.22 -24.48 1.45
CA ALA A 219 9.66 -23.97 0.21
C ALA A 219 10.75 -23.92 -0.87
N ASP A 220 10.48 -24.44 -2.05
CA ASP A 220 11.41 -24.33 -3.18
C ASP A 220 11.25 -22.99 -3.90
N ILE A 221 10.02 -22.49 -3.98
CA ILE A 221 9.69 -21.19 -4.57
C ILE A 221 8.71 -20.45 -3.67
N VAL A 222 9.00 -19.18 -3.42
CA VAL A 222 8.13 -18.23 -2.71
C VAL A 222 7.91 -17.02 -3.62
N PHE A 223 6.66 -16.75 -3.96
CA PHE A 223 6.25 -15.55 -4.68
C PHE A 223 5.43 -14.66 -3.73
N VAL A 224 5.84 -13.40 -3.57
CA VAL A 224 5.24 -12.45 -2.63
C VAL A 224 4.59 -11.32 -3.42
N VAL A 225 3.33 -11.04 -3.10
CA VAL A 225 2.59 -9.89 -3.62
C VAL A 225 2.19 -9.01 -2.44
N ASP A 226 2.83 -7.86 -2.33
CA ASP A 226 2.48 -6.83 -1.36
C ASP A 226 1.46 -5.87 -1.98
N MET A 227 0.35 -5.64 -1.27
CA MET A 227 -0.70 -4.73 -1.71
C MET A 227 -1.03 -3.75 -0.61
N SER A 228 -1.01 -2.47 -0.96
CA SER A 228 -1.37 -1.40 -0.05
C SER A 228 -2.20 -0.37 -0.78
N LEU A 229 -3.51 -0.38 -0.51
CA LEU A 229 -4.51 0.30 -1.29
C LEU A 229 -5.20 1.38 -0.44
N SER A 230 -5.02 2.62 -0.87
CA SER A 230 -5.68 3.80 -0.29
C SER A 230 -6.87 4.18 -1.17
N ILE A 231 -7.94 4.67 -0.54
CA ILE A 231 -9.08 5.24 -1.25
C ILE A 231 -9.18 6.73 -0.95
N ASP A 232 -9.38 7.54 -1.99
CA ASP A 232 -9.70 8.96 -1.81
C ASP A 232 -11.16 9.09 -1.37
N ILE A 233 -11.37 9.70 -0.21
CA ILE A 233 -12.70 9.93 0.37
C ILE A 233 -13.54 10.89 -0.51
N HIS A 234 -12.93 11.70 -1.38
CA HIS A 234 -13.68 12.54 -2.33
C HIS A 234 -14.40 11.71 -3.41
N SER A 235 -13.77 10.66 -3.94
CA SER A 235 -14.44 9.72 -4.85
C SER A 235 -15.63 9.01 -4.21
N LEU A 236 -15.64 8.84 -2.88
CA LEU A 236 -16.78 8.29 -2.13
C LEU A 236 -17.94 9.31 -1.98
N LYS A 237 -17.65 10.62 -1.93
CA LYS A 237 -18.68 11.65 -1.87
C LYS A 237 -19.33 11.92 -3.23
N ASP A 238 -18.55 11.91 -4.30
CA ASP A 238 -19.07 12.06 -5.66
C ASP A 238 -19.99 10.88 -6.01
N LEU A 239 -19.67 9.66 -5.55
CA LEU A 239 -20.53 8.49 -5.70
C LEU A 239 -21.87 8.63 -4.93
N MET A 240 -21.87 9.30 -3.77
CA MET A 240 -23.10 9.57 -3.02
C MET A 240 -23.93 10.70 -3.63
N SER A 241 -23.34 11.65 -4.37
CA SER A 241 -24.11 12.66 -5.11
C SER A 241 -24.72 12.11 -6.39
N ASP A 242 -24.05 11.18 -7.07
CA ASP A 242 -24.57 10.55 -8.28
C ASP A 242 -25.81 9.70 -7.98
N VAL A 243 -25.84 8.99 -6.83
CA VAL A 243 -27.01 8.20 -6.38
C VAL A 243 -28.21 9.08 -5.99
N ILE A 244 -28.00 10.35 -5.60
CA ILE A 244 -29.10 11.28 -5.27
C ILE A 244 -29.65 11.98 -6.54
N SER A 245 -28.91 11.97 -7.65
CA SER A 245 -29.32 12.59 -8.92
C SER A 245 -30.16 11.70 -9.84
N GLU A 246 -30.28 10.39 -9.54
CA GLU A 246 -31.05 9.43 -10.35
C GLU A 246 -32.45 9.08 -9.79
N LEU A 247 -32.93 9.75 -8.75
CA LEU A 247 -34.34 9.62 -8.35
C LEU A 247 -35.21 10.44 -9.31
N PRO A 248 -36.14 9.83 -10.07
CA PRO A 248 -37.03 10.58 -10.94
C PRO A 248 -37.99 11.40 -10.07
N ILE A 249 -37.71 12.70 -9.96
CA ILE A 249 -38.74 13.70 -9.69
C ILE A 249 -39.54 13.79 -10.98
N ASN A 250 -40.74 13.19 -11.01
CA ASN A 250 -41.90 13.65 -11.78
C ASN A 250 -43.17 12.89 -11.33
N ASP A 251 -44.07 13.67 -10.73
CA ASP A 251 -45.53 13.67 -10.83
C ASP A 251 -46.36 12.38 -10.61
N MET A 252 -47.21 12.39 -9.59
CA MET A 252 -48.65 12.68 -9.79
C MET A 252 -49.45 12.73 -8.48
N GLU A 253 -50.42 13.65 -8.49
CA GLU A 253 -51.40 14.00 -7.46
C GLU A 253 -52.32 12.84 -6.99
N CYS A 254 -52.62 12.85 -5.69
CA CYS A 254 -53.94 13.17 -5.11
C CYS A 254 -53.72 13.79 -3.73
#